data_AF-A0A5B8VWK8-F1
#
_entry.id   AF-A0A5B8VWK8-F1
#
_cell.length_a   1.000
_cell.length_b   1.000
_cell.length_c   1.000
_cell.angle_alpha   90.00
_cell.angle_beta   90.00
_cell.angle_gamma   90.00
#
_symmetry.space_group_name_H-M   'P 1'
#
loop_
_entity.id
_entity.type
_entity.pdbx_description
1 polymer ?
#
loop_
_entity_poly.entity_id
_entity_poly.type
_entity_poly.pdbx_seq_one_letter_code
_entity_poly.pdbx_strand_id
1 'polypeptide(L)'
;MKLLYLSSFLLLLLMPGMVAADAMDNVANLIKQGNSKEIGKLFAPTVEMTVMAEEQSYSQTQATSVLGDFFTKHKPQTIKLLHKVNSSASIQLGVYILTTADKQEYRIAFTLKDVGGTMRIIELGIEDEKVK
;
A
#
# COMPACT_ATOMS: atom_id res chain seq x y z
N MET A 1 31.98 -23.37 -40.03
CA MET A 1 31.75 -22.14 -39.23
C MET A 1 30.24 -21.91 -39.16
N LYS A 2 29.63 -21.96 -37.96
CA LYS A 2 28.26 -21.49 -37.60
C LYS A 2 27.66 -22.17 -36.34
N LEU A 3 28.45 -22.88 -35.52
CA LEU A 3 27.98 -23.44 -34.25
C LEU A 3 28.14 -22.48 -33.05
N LEU A 4 28.66 -21.27 -33.25
CA LEU A 4 28.95 -20.31 -32.17
C LEU A 4 27.72 -19.49 -31.70
N TYR A 5 26.57 -19.60 -32.38
CA TYR A 5 25.36 -18.83 -32.01
C TYR A 5 24.41 -19.59 -31.07
N LEU A 6 24.58 -20.91 -30.91
CA LEU A 6 23.68 -21.72 -30.09
C LEU A 6 23.90 -21.48 -28.58
N SER A 7 25.11 -21.09 -28.18
CA SER A 7 25.43 -20.78 -26.78
C SER A 7 24.92 -19.41 -26.33
N SER A 8 24.66 -18.49 -27.27
CA SER A 8 24.17 -17.14 -26.93
C SER A 8 22.66 -17.07 -26.75
N PHE A 9 21.90 -18.06 -27.24
CA PHE A 9 20.44 -18.10 -27.10
C PHE A 9 19.98 -18.68 -25.76
N LEU A 10 20.83 -19.47 -25.08
CA LEU A 10 20.49 -20.10 -23.80
C LEU A 10 20.62 -19.14 -22.60
N LEU A 11 21.32 -18.01 -22.75
CA LEU A 11 21.49 -17.02 -21.69
C LEU A 11 20.28 -16.09 -21.52
N LEU A 12 19.36 -16.04 -22.49
CA LEU A 12 18.18 -15.16 -22.44
C LEU A 12 17.02 -15.74 -21.61
N LEU A 13 17.08 -17.02 -21.23
CA LEU A 13 16.00 -17.70 -20.49
C LEU A 13 16.07 -17.54 -18.96
N LEU A 14 17.10 -16.86 -18.45
CA LEU A 14 17.33 -16.64 -17.00
C LEU A 14 16.92 -15.25 -16.52
N MET A 15 16.18 -14.47 -17.30
CA MET A 15 15.58 -13.25 -16.77
C MET A 15 14.45 -13.66 -15.82
N PRO A 16 14.56 -13.42 -14.50
CA PRO A 16 13.40 -13.57 -13.63
C PRO A 16 12.32 -12.65 -14.17
N GLY A 17 11.15 -13.21 -14.50
CA GLY A 17 10.00 -12.42 -14.90
C GLY A 17 9.75 -11.39 -13.80
N MET A 18 9.81 -10.11 -14.14
CA MET A 18 9.39 -9.04 -13.24
C MET A 18 7.89 -9.23 -13.03
N VAL A 19 7.51 -9.97 -11.97
CA VAL A 19 6.14 -9.97 -11.49
C VAL A 19 5.90 -8.54 -11.01
N ALA A 20 5.06 -7.80 -11.73
CA ALA A 20 4.65 -6.48 -11.30
C ALA A 20 4.10 -6.60 -9.87
N ALA A 21 4.68 -5.88 -8.93
CA ALA A 21 4.22 -5.88 -7.55
C ALA A 21 2.74 -5.46 -7.54
N ASP A 22 1.91 -6.27 -6.89
CA ASP A 22 0.50 -5.98 -6.71
C ASP A 22 0.34 -4.58 -6.07
N ALA A 23 -0.55 -3.75 -6.60
CA ALA A 23 -0.73 -2.37 -6.12
C ALA A 23 -1.00 -2.32 -4.61
N MET A 24 -1.70 -3.33 -4.09
CA MET A 24 -1.95 -3.48 -2.66
C MET A 24 -0.66 -3.72 -1.86
N ASP A 25 0.21 -4.60 -2.36
CA ASP A 25 1.49 -4.93 -1.71
C ASP A 25 2.45 -3.74 -1.75
N ASN A 26 2.40 -2.95 -2.83
CA ASN A 26 3.16 -1.70 -2.92
C ASN A 26 2.74 -0.72 -1.82
N VAL A 27 1.44 -0.47 -1.65
CA VAL A 27 0.92 0.43 -0.60
C VAL A 27 1.29 -0.10 0.79
N ALA A 28 1.10 -1.40 1.04
CA ALA A 28 1.48 -2.03 2.31
C ALA A 28 2.98 -1.85 2.63
N ASN A 29 3.84 -2.01 1.64
CA ASN A 29 5.29 -1.81 1.79
C ASN A 29 5.64 -0.34 2.10
N LEU A 30 4.96 0.63 1.46
CA LEU A 30 5.16 2.04 1.76
C LEU A 30 4.67 2.40 3.17
N ILE A 31 3.57 1.81 3.64
CA ILE A 31 3.08 1.97 5.02
C ILE A 31 4.13 1.42 6.00
N LYS A 32 4.67 0.23 5.77
CA LYS A 32 5.75 -0.34 6.58
C LYS A 32 6.98 0.57 6.66
N GLN A 33 7.28 1.28 5.57
CA GLN A 33 8.40 2.25 5.51
C GLN A 33 8.08 3.59 6.18
N GLY A 34 6.82 3.84 6.55
CA GLY A 34 6.37 5.15 7.02
C GLY A 34 6.47 6.25 5.96
N ASN A 35 6.43 5.90 4.68
CA ASN A 35 6.71 6.82 3.59
C ASN A 35 5.42 7.53 3.11
N SER A 36 4.88 8.41 3.95
CA SER A 36 3.66 9.15 3.65
C SER A 36 3.74 9.94 2.34
N LYS A 37 4.91 10.46 1.97
CA LYS A 37 5.12 11.20 0.71
C LYS A 37 4.86 10.35 -0.53
N GLU A 38 5.36 9.11 -0.55
CA GLU A 38 5.13 8.21 -1.69
C GLU A 38 3.70 7.65 -1.69
N ILE A 39 3.12 7.37 -0.52
CA ILE A 39 1.69 7.01 -0.41
C ILE A 39 0.83 8.18 -0.91
N GLY A 40 1.24 9.42 -0.60
CA GLY A 40 0.60 10.64 -1.04
C GLY A 40 0.41 10.71 -2.55
N LYS A 41 1.37 10.20 -3.34
CA LYS A 41 1.25 10.14 -4.82
C LYS A 41 0.20 9.16 -5.31
N LEU A 42 -0.16 8.18 -4.48
CA LEU A 42 -1.15 7.16 -4.78
C LEU A 42 -2.57 7.58 -4.35
N PHE A 43 -2.72 8.64 -3.54
CA PHE A 43 -4.04 9.16 -3.20
C PHE A 43 -4.79 9.68 -4.43
N ALA A 44 -6.10 9.52 -4.40
CA ALA A 44 -7.01 10.28 -5.24
C ALA A 44 -6.99 11.78 -4.84
N PRO A 45 -7.48 12.69 -5.69
CA PRO A 45 -7.56 14.12 -5.35
C PRO A 45 -8.30 14.40 -4.03
N THR A 46 -9.29 13.56 -3.74
CA THR A 46 -10.07 13.54 -2.49
C THR A 46 -10.02 12.12 -1.92
N VAL A 47 -9.77 12.02 -0.61
CA VAL A 47 -9.64 10.76 0.12
C VAL A 47 -10.54 10.81 1.34
N GLU A 48 -11.34 9.78 1.55
CA GLU A 48 -12.07 9.57 2.79
C GLU A 48 -11.13 8.92 3.80
N MET A 49 -10.91 9.57 4.94
CA MET A 49 -10.07 9.01 6.00
C MET A 49 -10.86 8.86 7.27
N THR A 50 -10.68 7.72 7.93
CA THR A 50 -11.12 7.50 9.31
C THR A 50 -9.90 7.34 10.19
N VAL A 51 -9.69 8.25 11.14
CA VAL A 51 -8.57 8.18 12.07
C VAL A 51 -9.12 8.31 13.48
N MET A 52 -8.90 7.30 14.32
CA MET A 52 -9.40 7.27 15.71
C MET A 52 -10.92 7.53 15.83
N ALA A 53 -11.71 6.93 14.93
CA ALA A 53 -13.17 7.06 14.82
C ALA A 53 -13.70 8.43 14.35
N GLU A 54 -12.84 9.34 13.91
CA GLU A 54 -13.26 10.54 13.17
C GLU A 54 -13.15 10.30 11.67
N GLU A 55 -14.29 10.31 10.98
CA GLU A 55 -14.39 10.19 9.53
C GLU A 55 -14.50 11.57 8.88
N GLN A 56 -13.60 11.87 7.95
CA GLN A 56 -13.58 13.14 7.23
C GLN A 56 -13.00 12.98 5.82
N SER A 57 -13.46 13.83 4.91
CA SER A 57 -12.89 13.94 3.56
C SER A 57 -11.71 14.92 3.54
N TYR A 58 -10.59 14.51 2.95
CA TYR A 58 -9.37 15.29 2.84
C TYR A 58 -8.94 15.42 1.38
N SER A 59 -8.30 16.56 1.04
CA SER A 59 -7.51 16.63 -0.20
C SER A 59 -6.28 15.72 -0.11
N GLN A 60 -5.73 15.32 -1.26
CA GLN A 60 -4.48 14.54 -1.35
C GLN A 60 -3.36 15.08 -0.44
N THR A 61 -3.14 16.40 -0.44
CA THR A 61 -2.10 17.02 0.39
C THR A 61 -2.41 16.92 1.88
N GLN A 62 -3.66 17.18 2.27
CA GLN A 62 -4.08 17.06 3.67
C GLN A 62 -4.01 15.61 4.16
N ALA A 63 -4.47 14.64 3.37
CA ALA A 63 -4.38 13.23 3.67
C ALA A 63 -2.92 12.77 3.86
N THR A 64 -2.01 13.28 3.02
CA THR A 64 -0.57 13.04 3.13
C THR A 64 -0.01 13.57 4.45
N SER A 65 -0.40 14.78 4.85
CA SER A 65 0.01 15.37 6.13
C SER A 65 -0.53 14.58 7.32
N VAL A 66 -1.84 14.24 7.32
CA VAL A 66 -2.49 13.45 8.37
C VAL A 66 -1.78 12.11 8.56
N LEU A 67 -1.49 11.39 7.46
CA LEU A 67 -0.78 10.12 7.52
C LEU A 67 0.68 10.29 7.98
N GLY A 68 1.35 11.38 7.58
CA GLY A 68 2.69 11.71 8.04
C GLY A 68 2.77 11.98 9.54
N ASP A 69 1.80 12.73 10.07
CA ASP A 69 1.67 13.00 11.51
C ASP A 69 1.44 11.71 12.29
N PHE A 70 0.61 10.81 11.76
CA PHE A 70 0.40 9.49 12.33
C PHE A 70 1.71 8.69 12.39
N PHE A 71 2.46 8.54 11.29
CA PHE A 71 3.72 7.79 11.29
C PHE A 71 4.82 8.42 12.15
N THR A 72 4.79 9.74 12.33
CA THR A 72 5.72 10.45 13.22
C THR A 72 5.47 10.06 14.68
N LYS A 73 4.19 9.96 15.08
CA LYS A 73 3.78 9.54 16.42
C LYS A 73 3.91 8.02 16.62
N HIS A 74 3.66 7.25 15.57
CA HIS A 74 3.49 5.80 15.61
C HIS A 74 4.41 5.14 14.57
N LYS A 75 5.72 5.12 14.88
CA LYS A 75 6.76 4.68 13.92
C LYS A 75 6.51 3.22 13.44
N PRO A 76 6.20 3.01 12.15
CA PRO A 76 5.97 1.67 11.60
C PRO A 76 7.17 0.73 11.76
N GLN A 77 6.92 -0.56 12.03
CA GLN A 77 7.95 -1.61 12.05
C GLN A 77 7.57 -2.77 11.13
N THR A 78 6.39 -3.35 11.36
CA THR A 78 5.90 -4.49 10.59
C THR A 78 4.48 -4.24 10.12
N ILE A 79 4.16 -4.77 8.95
CA ILE A 79 2.80 -4.80 8.44
C ILE A 79 2.45 -6.23 8.07
N LYS A 80 1.26 -6.69 8.47
CA LYS A 80 0.78 -8.05 8.20
C LYS A 80 -0.59 -7.97 7.53
N LEU A 81 -0.75 -8.67 6.42
CA LEU A 81 -2.05 -8.80 5.78
C LEU A 81 -3.01 -9.57 6.68
N LEU A 82 -4.19 -9.00 6.93
CA LEU A 82 -5.30 -9.66 7.62
C LEU A 82 -6.34 -10.15 6.61
N HIS A 83 -6.83 -9.25 5.76
CA HIS A 83 -7.80 -9.56 4.70
C HIS A 83 -7.49 -8.76 3.44
N LYS A 84 -7.66 -9.40 2.28
CA LYS A 84 -7.67 -8.74 0.98
C LYS A 84 -8.93 -9.14 0.23
N VAL A 85 -9.71 -8.17 -0.20
CA VAL A 85 -10.96 -8.38 -0.94
C VAL A 85 -10.83 -7.68 -2.28
N ASN A 86 -10.89 -8.46 -3.36
CA ASN A 86 -10.95 -7.92 -4.71
C ASN A 86 -12.41 -7.94 -5.16
N SER A 87 -13.15 -6.85 -4.89
CA SER A 87 -14.56 -6.72 -5.28
C SER A 87 -14.72 -6.69 -6.80
N SER A 88 -13.73 -6.14 -7.51
CA SER A 88 -13.58 -6.21 -8.96
C SER A 88 -12.11 -6.02 -9.34
N ALA A 89 -11.80 -6.07 -10.64
CA ALA A 89 -10.48 -5.66 -11.13
C ALA A 89 -10.19 -4.17 -10.85
N SER A 90 -11.23 -3.34 -10.72
CA SER A 90 -11.15 -1.89 -10.54
C SER A 90 -11.29 -1.42 -9.10
N ILE A 91 -11.68 -2.28 -8.15
CA ILE A 91 -11.80 -1.95 -6.73
C ILE A 91 -11.22 -3.08 -5.88
N GLN A 92 -10.25 -2.74 -5.04
CA GLN A 92 -9.60 -3.66 -4.12
C GLN A 92 -9.57 -3.05 -2.72
N LEU A 93 -9.90 -3.85 -1.71
CA LEU A 93 -9.83 -3.47 -0.30
C LEU A 93 -8.76 -4.32 0.39
N GLY A 94 -7.86 -3.66 1.10
CA GLY A 94 -6.85 -4.30 1.93
C GLY A 94 -7.07 -3.96 3.40
N VAL A 95 -6.91 -4.95 4.27
CA VAL A 95 -6.92 -4.80 5.73
C VAL A 95 -5.63 -5.41 6.27
N TYR A 96 -4.91 -4.61 7.04
CA TYR A 96 -3.59 -4.93 7.54
C TYR A 96 -3.49 -4.62 9.03
N ILE A 97 -2.60 -5.33 9.72
CA ILE A 97 -2.13 -4.99 11.06
C ILE A 97 -0.77 -4.32 10.93
N LEU A 98 -0.67 -3.08 11.37
CA LEU A 98 0.58 -2.37 11.56
C LEU A 98 1.02 -2.53 13.01
N THR A 99 2.23 -3.04 13.24
CA THR A 99 2.88 -3.01 14.55
C THR A 99 3.96 -1.93 14.53
N THR A 100 3.98 -1.09 15.56
CA THR A 100 4.90 0.05 15.68
C THR A 100 6.08 -0.24 16.61
N ALA A 101 7.02 0.70 16.67
CA ALA A 101 8.27 0.55 17.43
C ALA A 101 8.03 0.31 18.94
N ASP A 102 7.01 0.94 19.49
CA ASP A 102 6.52 0.81 20.87
C ASP A 102 5.60 -0.41 21.09
N LYS A 103 5.48 -1.29 20.08
CA LYS A 103 4.64 -2.51 20.10
C LYS A 103 3.13 -2.26 20.14
N GLN A 104 2.68 -1.03 19.90
CA GLN A 104 1.27 -0.76 19.65
C GLN A 104 0.85 -1.36 18.29
N GLU A 105 -0.37 -1.87 18.21
CA GLU A 105 -0.94 -2.40 16.98
C GLU A 105 -2.11 -1.55 16.51
N TYR A 106 -2.13 -1.30 15.21
CA TYR A 106 -3.18 -0.57 14.51
C TYR A 106 -3.73 -1.41 13.37
N ARG A 107 -5.05 -1.40 13.22
CA ARG A 107 -5.71 -1.87 12.01
C ARG A 107 -5.67 -0.77 10.97
N ILE A 108 -5.11 -1.08 9.81
CA ILE A 108 -5.12 -0.18 8.65
C ILE A 108 -5.95 -0.82 7.55
N ALA A 109 -7.03 -0.14 7.16
CA ALA A 109 -7.85 -0.51 6.02
C ALA A 109 -7.67 0.53 4.92
N PHE A 110 -7.56 0.11 3.66
CA PHE A 110 -7.55 1.06 2.55
C PHE A 110 -8.15 0.47 1.28
N THR A 111 -8.86 1.32 0.53
CA THR A 111 -9.53 0.96 -0.72
C THR A 111 -8.78 1.58 -1.89
N LEU A 112 -8.35 0.73 -2.83
CA LEU A 112 -7.82 1.10 -4.12
C LEU A 112 -8.92 1.08 -5.18
N LYS A 113 -8.98 2.13 -5.99
CA LYS A 113 -9.87 2.24 -7.15
C LYS A 113 -9.07 2.58 -8.40
N ASP A 114 -9.37 1.92 -9.51
CA ASP A 114 -8.82 2.27 -10.81
C ASP A 114 -9.40 3.61 -11.28
N VAL A 115 -8.51 4.59 -11.51
CA VAL A 115 -8.80 5.89 -12.09
C VAL A 115 -7.93 6.07 -13.32
N GLY A 116 -8.48 5.75 -14.49
CA GLY A 116 -7.79 5.94 -15.78
C GLY A 116 -6.60 4.99 -16.00
N GLY A 117 -6.69 3.75 -15.53
CA GLY A 117 -5.65 2.73 -15.62
C GLY A 117 -4.61 2.79 -14.48
N THR A 118 -4.87 3.59 -13.45
CA THR A 118 -4.00 3.73 -12.27
C THR A 118 -4.78 3.49 -11.00
N MET A 119 -4.34 2.56 -10.17
CA MET A 119 -4.93 2.32 -8.86
C MET A 119 -4.62 3.50 -7.93
N ARG A 120 -5.67 4.10 -7.36
CA ARG A 120 -5.60 5.21 -6.40
C ARG A 120 -6.25 4.84 -5.09
N ILE A 121 -5.65 5.28 -3.99
CA ILE A 121 -6.25 5.17 -2.66
C ILE A 121 -7.38 6.21 -2.57
N ILE A 122 -8.61 5.74 -2.40
CA ILE A 122 -9.80 6.58 -2.23
C ILE A 122 -10.28 6.62 -0.77
N GLU A 123 -9.96 5.59 0.00
CA GLU A 123 -10.32 5.46 1.42
C GLU A 123 -9.11 4.94 2.21
N LEU A 124 -8.88 5.48 3.41
CA LEU A 124 -7.89 4.97 4.37
C LEU A 124 -8.38 5.11 5.81
N GLY A 125 -8.55 3.98 6.49
CA GLY A 125 -8.91 3.89 7.90
C GLY A 125 -7.73 3.46 8.77
N ILE A 126 -7.57 4.10 9.93
CA ILE A 126 -6.62 3.70 10.98
C ILE A 126 -7.38 3.65 12.32
N GLU A 127 -7.35 2.47 12.94
CA GLU A 127 -7.99 2.20 14.22
C GLU A 127 -7.04 1.43 15.13
N ASP A 128 -7.22 1.53 16.45
CA ASP A 128 -6.53 0.64 17.38
C ASP A 128 -6.91 -0.82 17.09
N GLU A 129 -5.93 -1.72 17.01
CA GLU A 129 -6.22 -3.14 16.91
C GLU A 129 -6.77 -3.63 18.25
N LYS A 130 -8.00 -4.14 18.25
CA LYS A 130 -8.61 -4.71 19.46
C LYS A 130 -7.86 -5.98 19.84
N VAL A 131 -7.10 -5.94 20.94
CA VAL A 131 -6.56 -7.15 21.59
C VAL A 131 -7.76 -8.01 22.00
N LYS A 132 -7.88 -9.20 21.42
CA LYS A 132 -8.89 -10.19 21.81
C LYS A 132 -8.58 -10.76 23.19
#